data_AF-A0ABD2H7B7-F1
#
_entry.id   AF-A0ABD2H7B7-F1
#
_cell.length_a   1.000
_cell.length_b   1.000
_cell.length_c   1.000
_cell.angle_alpha   90.00
_cell.angle_beta   90.00
_cell.angle_gamma   90.00
#
_symmetry.space_group_name_H-M   'P 1'
#
loop_
_entity.id
_entity.type
_entity.pdbx_description
1 polymer ?
#
loop_
_entity_poly.entity_id
_entity_poly.type
_entity_poly.pdbx_seq_one_letter_code
_entity_poly.pdbx_strand_id
1 'polypeptide(L)'
;MQFAAGNLTMPFPDKYCILGISVTFLLLALGILAWQVFRCCSQKYTTYTRQDTVNNDQLYSDEKSGTARIYSGAPSTRVENVNTEVRRLSRCLSQASLPSSGSVQADGEMEEQANNTKVEGTLRFSIYYDQLQSQLVVTILQVEGLLEQSPTRTLQPFVKLRLMWSNSEEVEVEECTDEEGEGTAPVLWKVLQECRTRIVKGSCNPLFGDQFSCPLLQEKQLHHINLRMEVRDFDTFSRHSVLGEVRVPLGRLNISYPLELQEDLMIPQKDLVGKVLLSLKILPTSQRLEVGLLKVRTAHSEISSDAALCARISVQCNQSKLRYMKTSAVARCLVTVFNEVAMFSLPEFPLEQCKIVVSVYEMRTAKKSPKHLIGQLTVGKEKSSEDKHWSVMMCSVRQPIAKWHGLLI
;
A
#
# COMPACT_ATOMS: atom_id res chain seq x y z
N MET A 1 -59.85 64.22 -15.46
CA MET A 1 -59.14 64.06 -14.18
C MET A 1 -57.86 63.31 -14.44
N GLN A 2 -56.73 64.01 -14.42
CA GLN A 2 -55.39 63.46 -14.50
C GLN A 2 -55.06 62.73 -13.18
N PHE A 3 -54.48 61.54 -13.27
CA PHE A 3 -53.59 61.03 -12.22
C PHE A 3 -52.22 60.82 -12.86
N ALA A 4 -51.28 61.68 -12.47
CA ALA A 4 -49.91 61.69 -12.91
C ALA A 4 -49.16 60.48 -12.31
N ALA A 5 -48.61 59.63 -13.18
CA ALA A 5 -47.60 58.65 -12.79
C ALA A 5 -46.29 59.41 -12.52
N GLY A 6 -45.86 59.42 -11.26
CA GLY A 6 -44.56 59.95 -10.87
C GLY A 6 -43.45 59.08 -11.43
N ASN A 7 -42.82 59.55 -12.51
CA ASN A 7 -41.56 59.00 -12.99
C ASN A 7 -40.46 59.31 -11.98
N LEU A 8 -40.02 58.29 -11.25
CA LEU A 8 -38.86 58.36 -10.35
C LEU A 8 -37.59 58.37 -11.21
N THR A 9 -37.17 59.55 -11.68
CA THR A 9 -35.89 59.74 -12.33
C THR A 9 -34.76 59.58 -11.31
N MET A 10 -34.06 58.44 -11.34
CA MET A 10 -32.77 58.30 -10.64
C MET A 10 -31.71 59.14 -11.37
N PRO A 11 -30.94 59.99 -10.66
CA PRO A 11 -30.04 60.94 -11.30
C PRO A 11 -28.60 60.42 -11.29
N PHE A 12 -28.28 59.27 -11.89
CA PHE A 12 -26.87 58.88 -12.07
C PHE A 12 -26.65 58.11 -13.38
N PRO A 13 -25.56 58.38 -14.12
CA PRO A 13 -25.35 57.81 -15.45
C PRO A 13 -25.05 56.31 -15.37
N ASP A 14 -25.68 55.52 -16.26
CA ASP A 14 -25.71 54.04 -16.30
C ASP A 14 -24.37 53.31 -16.06
N LYS A 15 -23.25 53.99 -16.28
CA LYS A 15 -21.89 53.46 -16.05
C LYS A 15 -21.59 53.20 -14.56
N TYR A 16 -22.16 53.98 -13.64
CA TYR A 16 -21.94 53.77 -12.20
C TYR A 16 -22.84 52.69 -11.60
N CYS A 17 -23.99 52.40 -12.23
CA CYS A 17 -24.86 51.30 -11.80
C CYS A 17 -24.18 49.94 -12.02
N ILE A 18 -23.54 49.74 -13.17
CA ILE A 18 -22.81 48.51 -13.48
C ILE A 18 -21.60 48.33 -12.54
N LEU A 19 -20.88 49.43 -12.27
CA LEU A 19 -19.77 49.41 -11.32
C LEU A 19 -20.25 49.09 -9.90
N GLY A 20 -21.38 49.67 -9.48
CA GLY A 20 -22.01 49.37 -8.20
C GLY A 20 -22.39 47.90 -8.06
N ILE A 21 -23.03 47.32 -9.07
CA ILE A 21 -23.41 45.91 -9.09
C ILE A 21 -22.15 45.02 -9.03
N SER A 22 -21.10 45.33 -9.80
CA SER A 22 -19.84 44.58 -9.75
C SER A 22 -19.16 44.63 -8.38
N VAL A 23 -19.17 45.80 -7.71
CA VAL A 23 -18.63 45.96 -6.36
C VAL A 23 -19.45 45.17 -5.34
N THR A 24 -20.78 45.13 -5.48
CA THR A 24 -21.63 44.33 -4.59
C THR A 24 -21.35 42.84 -4.72
N PHE A 25 -21.18 42.30 -5.94
CA PHE A 25 -20.81 40.90 -6.14
C PHE A 25 -19.42 40.57 -5.58
N LEU A 26 -18.45 41.48 -5.72
CA LEU A 26 -17.13 41.31 -5.13
C LEU A 26 -17.19 41.22 -3.60
N LEU A 27 -17.95 42.11 -2.96
CA LEU A 27 -18.13 42.09 -1.50
C LEU A 27 -18.85 40.83 -1.03
N LEU A 28 -19.83 40.35 -1.78
CA LEU A 28 -20.55 39.11 -1.47
C LEU A 28 -19.62 37.89 -1.59
N ALA A 29 -18.77 37.84 -2.62
CA ALA A 29 -17.76 36.79 -2.78
C ALA A 29 -16.71 36.81 -1.65
N LEU A 30 -16.24 37.98 -1.24
CA LEU A 30 -15.33 38.14 -0.10
C LEU A 30 -15.98 37.71 1.21
N GLY A 31 -17.27 38.00 1.41
CA GLY A 31 -18.03 37.54 2.56
C GLY A 31 -18.14 36.01 2.63
N ILE A 32 -18.38 35.35 1.49
CA ILE A 32 -18.43 33.88 1.41
C ILE A 32 -17.04 33.28 1.69
N LEU A 33 -15.97 33.85 1.13
CA LEU A 33 -14.61 33.39 1.40
C LEU A 33 -14.22 33.58 2.87
N ALA A 34 -14.53 34.73 3.46
CA ALA A 34 -14.32 34.98 4.89
C ALA A 34 -15.12 34.00 5.76
N TRP A 35 -16.36 33.69 5.38
CA TRP A 35 -17.17 32.69 6.08
C TRP A 35 -16.59 31.27 5.95
N GLN A 36 -16.12 30.88 4.77
CA GLN A 36 -15.45 29.59 4.56
C GLN A 36 -14.15 29.47 5.37
N VAL A 37 -13.36 30.54 5.42
CA VAL A 37 -12.14 30.62 6.24
C VAL A 37 -12.49 30.56 7.72
N PHE A 38 -13.51 31.29 8.17
CA PHE A 38 -13.99 31.24 9.55
C PHE A 38 -14.45 29.83 9.93
N ARG A 39 -15.24 29.17 9.08
CA ARG A 39 -15.67 27.77 9.30
C ARG A 39 -14.48 26.81 9.39
N CYS A 40 -13.48 26.99 8.53
CA CYS A 40 -12.25 26.19 8.53
C CYS A 40 -11.39 26.44 9.78
N CYS A 41 -11.33 27.68 10.26
CA CYS A 41 -10.62 28.05 11.49
C CYS A 41 -11.36 27.56 12.74
N SER A 42 -12.69 27.65 12.80
CA SER A 42 -13.50 27.12 13.90
C SER A 42 -13.39 25.60 14.00
N GLN A 43 -13.37 24.88 12.87
CA GLN A 43 -13.24 23.42 12.86
C GLN A 43 -11.87 22.94 13.36
N LYS A 44 -10.81 23.75 13.16
CA LYS A 44 -9.47 23.52 13.70
C LYS A 44 -9.36 23.87 15.20
N TYR A 45 -10.09 24.88 15.66
CA TYR A 45 -10.12 25.25 17.09
C TYR A 45 -10.73 24.17 17.97
N THR A 46 -11.76 23.47 17.49
CA THR A 46 -12.40 22.34 18.22
C THR A 46 -11.55 21.08 18.27
N THR A 47 -10.60 20.89 17.35
CA THR A 47 -9.71 19.73 17.37
C THR A 47 -8.53 19.92 18.34
N TYR A 48 -8.03 21.15 18.47
CA TYR A 48 -6.94 21.47 19.39
C TYR A 48 -7.39 21.44 20.86
N THR A 49 -8.59 21.96 21.18
CA THR A 49 -9.09 21.96 22.57
C THR A 49 -9.50 20.58 23.09
N ARG A 50 -9.87 19.63 22.23
CA ARG A 50 -10.21 18.26 22.66
C ARG A 50 -8.98 17.42 23.05
N GLN A 51 -7.80 17.79 22.58
CA GLN A 51 -6.57 17.03 22.80
C GLN A 51 -5.82 17.46 24.08
N ASP A 52 -6.02 18.69 24.56
CA ASP A 52 -5.36 19.22 25.75
C ASP A 52 -6.15 19.00 27.07
N THR A 53 -7.45 18.68 27.03
CA THR A 53 -8.26 18.46 28.25
C THR A 53 -8.24 17.02 28.78
N VAL A 54 -7.58 16.07 28.10
CA VAL A 54 -7.51 14.65 28.54
C VAL A 54 -6.18 14.30 29.21
N ASN A 55 -5.22 15.24 29.27
CA ASN A 55 -3.87 14.96 29.76
C ASN A 55 -3.55 15.51 31.17
N ASN A 56 -4.50 16.14 31.86
CA ASN A 56 -4.31 16.61 33.21
C ASN A 56 -5.54 16.26 34.05
N ASP A 57 -5.59 15.04 34.57
CA ASP A 57 -6.13 14.74 35.89
C ASP A 57 -5.90 13.25 36.18
N GLN A 58 -4.85 12.93 36.95
CA GLN A 58 -4.94 12.07 38.13
C GLN A 58 -3.54 11.78 38.70
N LEU A 59 -3.24 12.48 39.79
CA LEU A 59 -2.16 12.20 40.72
C LEU A 59 -2.82 11.88 42.06
N TYR A 60 -2.52 10.70 42.60
CA TYR A 60 -2.76 10.23 43.97
C TYR A 60 -4.19 10.30 44.54
N SER A 61 -4.76 9.13 44.90
CA SER A 61 -5.11 8.83 46.29
C SER A 61 -5.36 7.34 46.50
N ASP A 62 -4.96 6.94 47.70
CA ASP A 62 -5.01 5.64 48.34
C ASP A 62 -6.44 5.16 48.64
N GLU A 63 -6.51 3.93 49.16
CA GLU A 63 -7.54 3.34 50.02
C GLU A 63 -8.46 2.20 49.55
N LYS A 64 -8.79 1.44 50.59
CA LYS A 64 -9.08 0.02 50.76
C LYS A 64 -10.58 -0.19 51.03
N SER A 65 -11.09 -1.37 50.64
CA SER A 65 -12.25 -2.13 51.18
C SER A 65 -13.61 -1.46 51.43
N GLY A 66 -14.69 -2.09 50.95
CA GLY A 66 -16.00 -2.07 51.63
C GLY A 66 -17.27 -2.15 50.78
N THR A 67 -17.80 -3.36 50.63
CA THR A 67 -19.23 -3.75 50.75
C THR A 67 -20.37 -2.95 50.06
N ALA A 68 -20.97 -3.62 49.06
CA ALA A 68 -22.41 -3.76 48.74
C ALA A 68 -23.36 -2.54 48.67
N ARG A 69 -24.00 -2.35 47.50
CA ARG A 69 -25.44 -2.64 47.29
C ARG A 69 -25.88 -2.44 45.83
N ILE A 70 -26.92 -3.19 45.51
CA ILE A 70 -27.57 -3.50 44.24
C ILE A 70 -28.47 -2.36 43.76
N TYR A 71 -28.57 -2.11 42.44
CA TYR A 71 -29.83 -1.86 41.71
C TYR A 71 -29.68 -2.08 40.19
N SER A 72 -30.29 -3.17 39.72
CA SER A 72 -31.13 -3.36 38.50
C SER A 72 -30.77 -2.76 37.13
N GLY A 73 -30.64 -3.66 36.14
CA GLY A 73 -31.36 -3.55 34.85
C GLY A 73 -30.54 -3.42 33.57
N ALA A 74 -30.02 -4.54 33.03
CA ALA A 74 -29.44 -4.61 31.69
C ALA A 74 -30.33 -5.43 30.73
N PRO A 75 -30.51 -5.02 29.46
CA PRO A 75 -31.20 -5.84 28.47
C PRO A 75 -30.28 -6.96 27.97
N SER A 76 -30.90 -8.11 27.71
CA SER A 76 -30.30 -9.37 27.26
C SER A 76 -29.32 -9.21 26.09
N THR A 77 -28.06 -9.57 26.29
CA THR A 77 -27.14 -9.98 25.23
C THR A 77 -27.30 -11.48 25.00
N ARG A 78 -27.77 -11.86 23.81
CA ARG A 78 -27.73 -13.25 23.35
C ARG A 78 -26.29 -13.56 22.95
N VAL A 79 -25.55 -14.22 23.83
CA VAL A 79 -24.24 -14.80 23.53
C VAL A 79 -24.48 -16.10 22.77
N GLU A 80 -24.30 -16.07 21.46
CA GLU A 80 -24.30 -17.28 20.65
C GLU A 80 -22.85 -17.80 20.58
N ASN A 81 -22.66 -19.04 21.04
CA ASN A 81 -21.37 -19.65 21.29
C ASN A 81 -20.77 -20.18 19.98
N VAL A 82 -20.12 -19.30 19.20
CA VAL A 82 -19.53 -19.62 17.88
C VAL A 82 -18.07 -20.05 18.04
N ASN A 83 -17.83 -21.16 18.74
CA ASN A 83 -16.49 -21.78 18.84
C ASN A 83 -16.31 -23.01 17.93
N THR A 84 -17.34 -23.36 17.16
CA THR A 84 -17.33 -24.51 16.22
C THR A 84 -17.17 -24.09 14.76
N GLU A 85 -17.61 -22.89 14.36
CA GLU A 85 -17.45 -22.38 12.98
C GLU A 85 -16.03 -21.88 12.70
N VAL A 86 -15.34 -21.31 13.71
CA VAL A 86 -13.95 -20.83 13.57
C VAL A 86 -12.97 -21.97 13.26
N ARG A 87 -13.22 -23.18 13.77
CA ARG A 87 -12.42 -24.38 13.45
C ARG A 87 -12.79 -25.03 12.12
N ARG A 88 -13.95 -24.71 11.54
CA ARG A 88 -14.36 -25.22 10.23
C ARG A 88 -13.72 -24.38 9.11
N LEU A 89 -13.65 -23.07 9.28
CA LEU A 89 -13.01 -22.17 8.31
C LEU A 89 -11.50 -22.41 8.19
N SER A 90 -10.81 -22.68 9.31
CA SER A 90 -9.37 -22.99 9.31
C SER A 90 -9.02 -24.32 8.61
N ARG A 91 -9.95 -25.29 8.57
CA ARG A 91 -9.77 -26.56 7.82
C ARG A 91 -10.11 -26.45 6.34
N CYS A 92 -11.10 -25.65 5.97
CA CYS A 92 -11.53 -25.54 4.57
C CYS A 92 -10.56 -24.71 3.70
N LEU A 93 -9.73 -23.86 4.30
CA LEU A 93 -8.71 -23.10 3.58
C LEU A 93 -7.38 -23.87 3.41
N SER A 94 -7.19 -24.99 4.12
CA SER A 94 -5.98 -25.79 4.11
C SER A 94 -6.07 -27.08 3.27
N GLN A 95 -7.25 -27.42 2.73
CA GLN A 95 -7.45 -28.60 1.87
C GLN A 95 -8.01 -28.22 0.50
N ALA A 96 -7.14 -27.74 -0.38
CA ALA A 96 -7.38 -27.74 -1.82
C ALA A 96 -6.11 -28.16 -2.56
N SER A 97 -5.76 -29.44 -2.44
CA SER A 97 -4.87 -30.15 -3.37
C SER A 97 -5.17 -31.66 -3.30
N LEU A 98 -5.44 -32.25 -4.48
CA LEU A 98 -5.74 -33.67 -4.72
C LEU A 98 -4.44 -34.51 -4.81
N PRO A 99 -4.52 -35.86 -4.79
CA PRO A 99 -3.53 -36.71 -4.15
C PRO A 99 -2.41 -37.17 -5.09
N SER A 100 -1.21 -37.34 -4.56
CA SER A 100 -0.11 -38.02 -5.25
C SER A 100 0.02 -39.47 -4.75
N SER A 101 0.09 -40.38 -5.71
CA SER A 101 0.25 -41.82 -5.60
C SER A 101 1.74 -42.20 -5.60
N GLY A 102 2.09 -43.21 -4.79
CA GLY A 102 3.11 -44.22 -5.13
C GLY A 102 4.61 -43.88 -5.02
N SER A 103 5.21 -44.34 -3.91
CA SER A 103 6.57 -44.93 -3.74
C SER A 103 7.69 -44.72 -4.78
N VAL A 104 8.91 -44.38 -4.30
CA VAL A 104 10.11 -45.25 -4.20
C VAL A 104 11.28 -44.46 -3.56
N GLN A 105 12.10 -45.16 -2.77
CA GLN A 105 13.25 -44.68 -1.99
C GLN A 105 14.51 -44.38 -2.84
N ALA A 106 15.36 -43.51 -2.27
CA ALA A 106 16.82 -43.63 -2.11
C ALA A 106 17.71 -42.53 -2.75
N ASP A 107 18.45 -41.89 -1.83
CA ASP A 107 19.82 -41.35 -1.89
C ASP A 107 20.20 -40.13 -2.77
N GLY A 108 20.88 -39.17 -2.12
CA GLY A 108 21.85 -38.29 -2.78
C GLY A 108 21.75 -36.80 -2.46
N GLU A 109 22.37 -36.40 -1.34
CA GLU A 109 22.91 -35.08 -0.96
C GLU A 109 22.94 -33.93 -2.00
N MET A 110 22.28 -32.81 -1.68
CA MET A 110 22.93 -31.51 -1.49
C MET A 110 21.93 -30.54 -0.88
N GLU A 111 22.18 -30.12 0.36
CA GLU A 111 21.36 -29.20 1.13
C GLU A 111 21.12 -27.89 0.38
N GLU A 112 19.89 -27.70 -0.10
CA GLU A 112 19.37 -26.36 -0.34
C GLU A 112 19.28 -25.65 1.00
N GLN A 113 20.20 -24.71 1.24
CA GLN A 113 19.98 -23.66 2.23
C GLN A 113 18.87 -22.72 1.71
N ALA A 114 17.65 -23.24 1.65
CA ALA A 114 16.47 -22.40 1.81
C ALA A 114 16.64 -21.75 3.19
N ASN A 115 16.73 -20.43 3.24
CA ASN A 115 16.59 -19.71 4.50
C ASN A 115 15.23 -20.11 5.09
N ASN A 116 15.22 -21.08 6.00
CA ASN A 116 14.11 -21.41 6.87
C ASN A 116 13.96 -20.24 7.86
N THR A 117 13.55 -19.07 7.35
CA THR A 117 13.04 -18.01 8.21
C THR A 117 11.72 -18.49 8.73
N LYS A 118 11.76 -19.22 9.84
CA LYS A 118 10.59 -19.61 10.60
C LYS A 118 9.88 -18.32 11.00
N VAL A 119 8.72 -18.08 10.40
CA VAL A 119 7.85 -16.97 10.81
C VAL A 119 7.08 -17.47 12.02
N GLU A 120 7.16 -16.71 13.10
CA GLU A 120 6.48 -17.02 14.36
C GLU A 120 5.61 -15.85 14.77
N GLY A 121 4.45 -16.20 15.32
CA GLY A 121 3.49 -15.29 15.90
C GLY A 121 2.13 -15.33 15.22
N THR A 122 1.16 -14.69 15.86
CA THR A 122 -0.21 -14.57 15.37
C THR A 122 -0.65 -13.11 15.42
N LEU A 123 -1.48 -12.69 14.48
CA LEU A 123 -2.07 -11.36 14.42
C LEU A 123 -3.57 -11.47 14.69
N ARG A 124 -4.03 -10.77 15.73
CA ARG A 124 -5.46 -10.64 16.06
C ARG A 124 -5.97 -9.28 15.65
N PHE A 125 -7.07 -9.26 14.92
CA PHE A 125 -7.68 -8.06 14.37
C PHE A 125 -9.21 -8.21 14.26
N SER A 126 -9.92 -7.09 14.18
CA SER A 126 -11.35 -7.04 13.92
C SER A 126 -11.61 -6.36 12.60
N ILE A 127 -12.61 -6.81 11.86
CA ILE A 127 -13.01 -6.25 10.57
C ILE A 127 -14.53 -6.23 10.42
N TYR A 128 -15.07 -5.13 9.91
CA TYR A 128 -16.46 -5.05 9.47
C TYR A 128 -16.64 -3.99 8.37
N TYR A 129 -17.72 -4.11 7.62
CA TYR A 129 -18.14 -3.12 6.64
C TYR A 129 -19.31 -2.31 7.23
N ASP A 130 -19.07 -1.02 7.44
CA ASP A 130 -20.11 -0.07 7.81
C ASP A 130 -20.88 0.34 6.57
N GLN A 131 -22.05 -0.26 6.37
CA GLN A 131 -22.93 0.01 5.23
C GLN A 131 -23.45 1.46 5.22
N LEU A 132 -23.66 2.09 6.38
CA LEU A 132 -24.19 3.44 6.47
C LEU A 132 -23.17 4.47 5.99
N GLN A 133 -21.89 4.25 6.33
CA GLN A 133 -20.79 5.14 5.94
C GLN A 133 -20.06 4.67 4.67
N SER A 134 -20.45 3.52 4.11
CA SER A 134 -19.80 2.89 2.95
C SER A 134 -18.29 2.78 3.14
N GLN A 135 -17.87 2.24 4.28
CA GLN A 135 -16.45 2.12 4.64
C GLN A 135 -16.15 0.78 5.28
N LEU A 136 -14.99 0.23 4.92
CA LEU A 136 -14.41 -0.91 5.62
C LEU A 136 -13.67 -0.41 6.86
N VAL A 137 -13.99 -0.99 8.00
CA VAL A 137 -13.37 -0.68 9.27
C VAL A 137 -12.51 -1.86 9.69
N VAL A 138 -11.23 -1.62 9.91
CA VAL A 138 -10.26 -2.61 10.36
C VAL A 138 -9.62 -2.12 11.65
N THR A 139 -9.69 -2.92 12.71
CA THR A 139 -9.06 -2.64 13.99
C THR A 139 -7.97 -3.66 14.25
N ILE A 140 -6.72 -3.21 14.37
CA ILE A 140 -5.60 -4.08 14.74
C ILE A 140 -5.59 -4.19 16.25
N LEU A 141 -5.80 -5.39 16.82
CA LEU A 141 -5.94 -5.57 18.26
C LEU A 141 -4.57 -5.84 18.89
N GLN A 142 -3.94 -6.95 18.51
CA GLN A 142 -2.68 -7.40 19.10
C GLN A 142 -1.91 -8.31 18.16
N VAL A 143 -0.60 -8.37 18.33
CA VAL A 143 0.24 -9.45 17.80
C VAL A 143 0.76 -10.25 18.98
N GLU A 144 0.84 -11.57 18.85
CA GLU A 144 1.35 -12.47 19.88
C GLU A 144 2.48 -13.33 19.32
N GLY A 145 3.46 -13.71 20.15
CA GLY A 145 4.45 -14.73 19.82
C GLY A 145 5.54 -14.30 18.83
N LEU A 146 5.90 -13.02 18.78
CA LEU A 146 7.04 -12.58 17.95
C LEU A 146 8.37 -13.07 18.53
N LEU A 147 9.27 -13.51 17.66
CA LEU A 147 10.62 -13.92 18.04
C LEU A 147 11.58 -12.73 18.09
N GLU A 148 12.27 -12.56 19.21
CA GLU A 148 13.41 -11.65 19.30
C GLU A 148 14.60 -12.19 18.50
N GLN A 149 14.92 -11.55 17.38
CA GLN A 149 16.01 -11.96 16.49
C GLN A 149 17.40 -11.72 17.07
N SER A 150 17.53 -10.82 18.07
CA SER A 150 18.83 -10.46 18.65
C SER A 150 18.69 -10.03 20.11
N PRO A 151 19.56 -10.50 21.03
CA PRO A 151 19.50 -10.14 22.45
C PRO A 151 19.89 -8.68 22.74
N THR A 152 20.48 -7.99 21.77
CA THR A 152 20.98 -6.61 21.91
C THR A 152 19.98 -5.56 21.44
N ARG A 153 18.97 -5.95 20.65
CA ARG A 153 17.97 -5.03 20.09
C ARG A 153 16.57 -5.51 20.44
N THR A 154 15.89 -4.70 21.21
CA THR A 154 14.47 -4.89 21.54
C THR A 154 13.61 -4.64 20.32
N LEU A 155 12.61 -5.50 20.11
CA LEU A 155 11.68 -5.37 18.99
C LEU A 155 10.86 -4.08 19.10
N GLN A 156 10.66 -3.39 17.97
CA GLN A 156 9.79 -2.23 17.85
C GLN A 156 8.70 -2.48 16.79
N PRO A 157 7.77 -3.41 17.05
CA PRO A 157 6.80 -3.83 16.04
C PRO A 157 5.77 -2.74 15.72
N PHE A 158 5.36 -2.72 14.46
CA PHE A 158 4.19 -2.02 13.96
C PHE A 158 3.57 -2.83 12.81
N VAL A 159 2.27 -2.66 12.57
CA VAL A 159 1.55 -3.33 11.49
C VAL A 159 1.32 -2.35 10.35
N LYS A 160 1.69 -2.78 9.14
CA LYS A 160 1.43 -2.07 7.90
C LYS A 160 0.24 -2.72 7.20
N LEU A 161 -0.83 -1.96 7.03
CA LEU A 161 -2.08 -2.39 6.38
C LEU A 161 -2.09 -1.92 4.93
N ARG A 162 -2.40 -2.82 4.00
CA ARG A 162 -2.60 -2.51 2.58
C ARG A 162 -3.90 -3.14 2.11
N LEU A 163 -4.75 -2.32 1.49
CA LEU A 163 -5.95 -2.79 0.82
C LEU A 163 -5.60 -3.07 -0.64
N MET A 164 -5.53 -4.34 -1.02
CA MET A 164 -5.11 -4.80 -2.34
C MET A 164 -6.33 -5.12 -3.20
N TRP A 165 -6.41 -4.55 -4.39
CA TRP A 165 -7.43 -4.82 -5.39
C TRP A 165 -6.85 -5.63 -6.54
N SER A 166 -7.52 -6.69 -6.96
CA SER A 166 -7.22 -7.41 -8.21
C SER A 166 -8.38 -7.28 -9.18
N ASN A 167 -8.12 -6.86 -10.42
CA ASN A 167 -9.13 -7.05 -11.47
C ASN A 167 -9.06 -8.50 -11.94
N SER A 168 -10.15 -9.25 -11.79
CA SER A 168 -10.28 -10.64 -12.26
C SER A 168 -10.76 -10.71 -13.72
N GLU A 169 -11.15 -9.58 -14.32
CA GLU A 169 -11.46 -9.55 -15.75
C GLU A 169 -10.16 -9.76 -16.54
N GLU A 170 -10.07 -10.94 -17.13
CA GLU A 170 -9.11 -11.37 -18.13
C GLU A 170 -9.06 -10.32 -19.24
N VAL A 171 -8.12 -9.38 -19.13
CA VAL A 171 -7.74 -8.59 -20.30
C VAL A 171 -6.90 -9.53 -21.16
N GLU A 172 -7.56 -10.18 -22.12
CA GLU A 172 -6.91 -10.74 -23.30
C GLU A 172 -6.02 -9.63 -23.90
N VAL A 173 -4.75 -9.65 -23.55
CA VAL A 173 -3.74 -8.92 -24.30
C VAL A 173 -3.02 -9.98 -25.08
N GLU A 174 -3.19 -9.91 -26.40
CA GLU A 174 -2.36 -10.60 -27.38
C GLU A 174 -0.88 -10.44 -26.97
N GLU A 175 -0.36 -11.46 -26.29
CA GLU A 175 1.06 -11.64 -26.06
C GLU A 175 1.57 -12.35 -27.32
N CYS A 176 2.21 -11.61 -28.21
CA CYS A 176 2.91 -12.21 -29.35
C CYS A 176 4.09 -13.05 -28.82
N THR A 177 3.85 -14.37 -28.73
CA THR A 177 4.74 -15.56 -28.79
C THR A 177 5.93 -15.60 -27.80
N ASP A 178 6.21 -16.71 -27.10
CA ASP A 178 6.40 -18.08 -27.57
C ASP A 178 5.83 -19.15 -26.60
N GLU A 179 5.67 -20.35 -27.15
CA GLU A 179 4.99 -21.55 -26.65
C GLU A 179 5.32 -22.06 -25.23
N GLU A 180 4.37 -22.88 -24.74
CA GLU A 180 4.38 -23.79 -23.58
C GLU A 180 4.07 -23.22 -22.19
N GLY A 181 2.79 -23.30 -21.85
CA GLY A 181 2.28 -23.29 -20.49
C GLY A 181 0.90 -22.67 -20.41
N GLU A 182 -0.13 -23.50 -20.28
CA GLU A 182 -1.48 -23.11 -19.87
C GLU A 182 -1.42 -22.51 -18.45
N GLY A 183 -0.97 -21.27 -18.37
CA GLY A 183 -0.82 -20.52 -17.13
C GLY A 183 -1.84 -19.41 -17.11
N THR A 184 -2.79 -19.48 -16.18
CA THR A 184 -3.65 -18.34 -15.84
C THR A 184 -2.79 -17.08 -15.72
N ALA A 185 -3.14 -16.03 -16.47
CA ALA A 185 -2.38 -14.78 -16.49
C ALA A 185 -2.18 -14.29 -15.03
N PRO A 186 -0.97 -13.85 -14.66
CA PRO A 186 -0.69 -13.50 -13.27
C PRO A 186 -1.55 -12.31 -12.84
N VAL A 187 -2.26 -12.49 -11.74
CA VAL A 187 -3.19 -11.49 -11.19
C VAL A 187 -2.45 -10.21 -10.85
N LEU A 188 -2.92 -9.09 -11.41
CA LEU A 188 -2.33 -7.78 -11.22
C LEU A 188 -3.01 -7.04 -10.08
N TRP A 189 -2.25 -6.71 -9.05
CA TRP A 189 -2.72 -6.06 -7.84
C TRP A 189 -2.55 -4.54 -7.90
N LYS A 190 -3.45 -3.83 -7.23
CA LYS A 190 -3.40 -2.39 -7.00
C LYS A 190 -3.56 -2.10 -5.51
N VAL A 191 -2.68 -1.28 -4.96
CA VAL A 191 -2.86 -0.75 -3.60
C VAL A 191 -3.90 0.37 -3.66
N LEU A 192 -5.05 0.18 -3.01
CA LEU A 192 -6.09 1.21 -2.88
C LEU A 192 -5.78 2.18 -1.73
N GLN A 193 -5.33 1.63 -0.60
CA GLN A 193 -5.03 2.39 0.59
C GLN A 193 -3.92 1.69 1.39
N GLU A 194 -3.03 2.50 1.97
CA GLU A 194 -1.96 2.05 2.84
C GLU A 194 -2.04 2.81 4.17
N CYS A 195 -2.11 2.07 5.28
CA CYS A 195 -2.16 2.59 6.64
C CYS A 195 -1.07 1.91 7.49
N ARG A 196 -0.73 2.51 8.63
CA ARG A 196 0.19 1.91 9.60
C ARG A 196 -0.27 2.19 11.02
N THR A 197 -0.07 1.23 11.91
CA THR A 197 -0.28 1.40 13.35
C THR A 197 0.78 2.31 13.94
N ARG A 198 0.58 2.66 15.21
CA ARG A 198 1.68 3.17 16.03
C ARG A 198 2.77 2.11 16.19
N ILE A 199 3.97 2.57 16.56
CA ILE A 199 5.10 1.71 16.88
C ILE A 199 5.05 1.41 18.38
N VAL A 200 5.10 0.13 18.75
CA VAL A 200 5.19 -0.32 20.14
C VAL A 200 6.63 -0.70 20.41
N LYS A 201 7.24 -0.20 21.48
CA LYS A 201 8.66 -0.44 21.78
C LYS A 201 8.82 -1.58 22.79
N GLY A 202 9.81 -2.45 22.55
CA GLY A 202 10.25 -3.49 23.48
C GLY A 202 9.18 -4.52 23.82
N SER A 203 8.42 -4.96 22.82
CA SER A 203 7.38 -5.97 23.04
C SER A 203 7.35 -7.01 21.94
N CYS A 204 7.34 -8.28 22.35
CA CYS A 204 7.06 -9.43 21.49
C CYS A 204 5.56 -9.70 21.34
N ASN A 205 4.73 -9.03 22.14
CA ASN A 205 3.28 -9.17 22.16
C ASN A 205 2.62 -7.77 22.15
N PRO A 206 2.82 -6.96 21.09
CA PRO A 206 2.36 -5.58 21.08
C PRO A 206 0.83 -5.47 21.03
N LEU A 207 0.28 -4.59 21.87
CA LEU A 207 -1.13 -4.20 21.86
C LEU A 207 -1.29 -2.88 21.10
N PHE A 208 -2.15 -2.88 20.08
CA PHE A 208 -2.46 -1.72 19.25
C PHE A 208 -3.85 -1.17 19.59
N GLY A 209 -4.94 -1.83 19.20
CA GLY A 209 -6.27 -1.20 19.24
C GLY A 209 -6.39 0.02 18.30
N ASP A 210 -5.50 0.14 17.31
CA ASP A 210 -5.59 1.19 16.29
C ASP A 210 -6.68 0.80 15.27
N GLN A 211 -7.57 1.74 14.96
CA GLN A 211 -8.69 1.56 14.03
C GLN A 211 -8.46 2.35 12.74
N PHE A 212 -8.72 1.71 11.60
CA PHE A 212 -8.59 2.29 10.27
C PHE A 212 -9.91 2.18 9.51
N SER A 213 -10.38 3.31 8.96
CA SER A 213 -11.52 3.34 8.06
C SER A 213 -11.05 3.57 6.62
N CYS A 214 -11.48 2.69 5.72
CA CYS A 214 -11.18 2.72 4.29
C CYS A 214 -12.48 2.97 3.52
N PRO A 215 -12.63 4.10 2.82
CA PRO A 215 -13.84 4.37 2.04
C PRO A 215 -13.93 3.36 0.90
N LEU A 216 -15.06 2.67 0.79
CA LEU A 216 -15.33 1.68 -0.25
C LEU A 216 -16.72 1.92 -0.83
N LEU A 217 -16.76 2.23 -2.13
CA LEU A 217 -17.96 2.67 -2.83
C LEU A 217 -19.09 1.61 -2.87
N GLN A 218 -18.77 0.32 -2.73
CA GLN A 218 -19.79 -0.74 -2.73
C GLN A 218 -19.32 -2.04 -2.08
N GLU A 219 -20.24 -2.77 -1.45
CA GLU A 219 -20.01 -4.11 -0.89
C GLU A 219 -19.61 -5.13 -1.97
N LYS A 220 -20.14 -5.01 -3.19
CA LYS A 220 -19.81 -5.89 -4.34
C LYS A 220 -18.33 -5.84 -4.75
N GLN A 221 -17.65 -4.74 -4.43
CA GLN A 221 -16.23 -4.54 -4.71
C GLN A 221 -15.34 -5.38 -3.76
N LEU A 222 -15.88 -5.84 -2.61
CA LEU A 222 -15.13 -6.64 -1.63
C LEU A 222 -14.62 -7.99 -2.17
N HIS A 223 -15.30 -8.58 -3.16
CA HIS A 223 -14.86 -9.85 -3.74
C HIS A 223 -13.49 -9.79 -4.42
N HIS A 224 -13.11 -8.59 -4.88
CA HIS A 224 -11.84 -8.33 -5.56
C HIS A 224 -10.77 -7.75 -4.61
N ILE A 225 -11.11 -7.63 -3.33
CA ILE A 225 -10.25 -6.98 -2.33
C ILE A 225 -9.64 -8.02 -1.40
N ASN A 226 -8.33 -7.93 -1.24
CA ASN A 226 -7.54 -8.66 -0.27
C ASN A 226 -6.92 -7.67 0.73
N LEU A 227 -7.14 -7.92 2.01
CA LEU A 227 -6.47 -7.20 3.07
C LEU A 227 -5.11 -7.84 3.32
N ARG A 228 -4.03 -7.07 3.14
CA ARG A 228 -2.66 -7.49 3.42
C ARG A 228 -2.14 -6.74 4.65
N MET A 229 -1.74 -7.47 5.67
CA MET A 229 -1.21 -6.96 6.93
C MET A 229 0.20 -7.49 7.12
N GLU A 230 1.19 -6.60 7.13
CA GLU A 230 2.58 -6.97 7.38
C GLU A 230 2.99 -6.49 8.76
N VAL A 231 3.44 -7.41 9.61
CA VAL A 231 4.08 -7.06 10.88
C VAL A 231 5.54 -6.77 10.58
N ARG A 232 5.99 -5.57 10.91
CA ARG A 232 7.34 -5.08 10.65
C ARG A 232 7.96 -4.59 11.93
N ASP A 233 9.27 -4.72 12.00
CA ASP A 233 10.06 -4.20 13.12
C ASP A 233 10.77 -2.91 12.70
N PHE A 234 10.52 -1.86 13.46
CA PHE A 234 10.99 -0.51 13.17
C PHE A 234 12.48 -0.36 13.48
N ASP A 235 13.22 0.22 12.54
CA ASP A 235 14.63 0.54 12.69
C ASP A 235 14.88 1.99 12.29
N THR A 236 15.54 2.76 13.17
CA THR A 236 15.86 4.17 12.97
C THR A 236 16.93 4.40 11.90
N PHE A 237 17.88 3.46 11.77
CA PHE A 237 19.09 3.63 10.97
C PHE A 237 19.13 2.73 9.74
N SER A 238 18.28 1.69 9.71
CA SER A 238 18.23 0.72 8.63
C SER A 238 16.82 0.59 8.04
N ARG A 239 16.62 -0.40 7.16
CA ARG A 239 15.29 -0.70 6.62
C ARG A 239 14.53 -1.55 7.64
N HIS A 240 13.25 -1.26 7.81
CA HIS A 240 12.40 -2.07 8.68
C HIS A 240 12.36 -3.53 8.20
N SER A 241 12.66 -4.46 9.08
CA SER A 241 12.56 -5.90 8.79
C SER A 241 11.10 -6.33 8.80
N VAL A 242 10.74 -7.27 7.93
CA VAL A 242 9.39 -7.86 7.94
C VAL A 242 9.46 -9.10 8.81
N LEU A 243 8.61 -9.14 9.85
CA LEU A 243 8.52 -10.28 10.76
C LEU A 243 7.58 -11.34 10.21
N GLY A 244 6.49 -10.93 9.55
CA GLY A 244 5.52 -11.83 8.94
C GLY A 244 4.36 -11.09 8.28
N GLU A 245 3.49 -11.84 7.62
CA GLU A 245 2.38 -11.32 6.84
C GLU A 245 1.10 -12.13 7.03
N VAL A 246 -0.05 -11.46 7.06
CA VAL A 246 -1.39 -12.05 7.02
C VAL A 246 -2.14 -11.50 5.82
N ARG A 247 -2.81 -12.39 5.09
CA ARG A 247 -3.60 -12.07 3.90
C ARG A 247 -5.03 -12.57 4.09
N VAL A 248 -6.00 -11.68 3.89
CA VAL A 248 -7.41 -11.98 4.13
C VAL A 248 -8.24 -11.57 2.91
N PRO A 249 -8.76 -12.52 2.11
CA PRO A 249 -9.68 -12.21 1.03
C PRO A 249 -11.04 -11.80 1.60
N LEU A 250 -11.45 -10.55 1.38
CA LEU A 250 -12.67 -10.00 1.98
C LEU A 250 -13.93 -10.63 1.41
N GLY A 251 -13.90 -11.07 0.15
CA GLY A 251 -15.03 -11.70 -0.54
C GLY A 251 -15.55 -13.00 0.07
N ARG A 252 -14.81 -13.62 0.99
CA ARG A 252 -15.19 -14.89 1.64
C ARG A 252 -15.70 -14.70 3.06
N LEU A 253 -15.66 -13.48 3.59
CA LEU A 253 -16.00 -13.19 4.97
C LEU A 253 -17.38 -12.54 5.08
N ASN A 254 -18.14 -12.92 6.10
CA ASN A 254 -19.32 -12.19 6.50
C ASN A 254 -18.91 -11.03 7.42
N ILE A 255 -18.76 -9.84 6.83
CA ILE A 255 -18.30 -8.64 7.53
C ILE A 255 -19.42 -7.62 7.79
N SER A 256 -20.69 -8.05 7.75
CA SER A 256 -21.83 -7.17 8.08
C SER A 256 -21.85 -6.74 9.56
N TYR A 257 -21.11 -7.43 10.41
CA TYR A 257 -20.90 -7.10 11.82
C TYR A 257 -19.41 -7.23 12.17
N PRO A 258 -18.94 -6.62 13.29
CA PRO A 258 -17.58 -6.79 13.79
C PRO A 258 -17.16 -8.26 13.90
N LEU A 259 -16.29 -8.69 13.00
CA LEU A 259 -15.72 -10.03 12.97
C LEU A 259 -14.29 -9.97 13.50
N GLU A 260 -14.02 -10.62 14.63
CA GLU A 260 -12.67 -10.81 15.13
C GLU A 260 -12.04 -12.07 14.55
N LEU A 261 -10.80 -11.94 14.08
CA LEU A 261 -9.98 -13.01 13.51
C LEU A 261 -8.62 -13.05 14.20
N GLN A 262 -8.06 -14.25 14.30
CA GLN A 262 -6.71 -14.51 14.77
C GLN A 262 -6.04 -15.44 13.77
N GLU A 263 -5.03 -14.93 13.08
CA GLU A 263 -4.36 -15.62 11.98
C GLU A 263 -2.87 -15.75 12.27
N ASP A 264 -2.29 -16.88 11.89
CA ASP A 264 -0.86 -17.11 12.01
C ASP A 264 -0.08 -16.25 11.01
N LEU A 265 1.07 -15.74 11.44
CA LEU A 265 1.96 -14.98 10.56
C LEU A 265 2.61 -15.91 9.55
N MET A 266 2.53 -15.54 8.28
CA MET A 266 3.10 -16.30 7.16
C MET A 266 4.33 -15.59 6.58
N ILE A 267 5.13 -16.34 5.81
CA ILE A 267 6.26 -15.80 5.05
C ILE A 267 5.74 -14.73 4.08
N PRO A 268 6.30 -13.50 4.12
CA PRO A 268 5.85 -12.41 3.25
C PRO A 268 6.00 -12.75 1.77
N GLN A 269 4.92 -12.56 1.02
CA GLN A 269 4.91 -12.79 -0.43
C GLN A 269 4.95 -11.46 -1.20
N LYS A 270 5.57 -11.50 -2.39
CA LYS A 270 5.61 -10.36 -3.29
C LYS A 270 4.42 -10.41 -4.25
N ASP A 271 3.72 -9.29 -4.39
CA ASP A 271 2.57 -9.20 -5.30
C ASP A 271 2.94 -8.49 -6.60
N LEU A 272 2.48 -9.02 -7.74
CA LEU A 272 2.63 -8.38 -9.04
C LEU A 272 1.68 -7.18 -9.15
N VAL A 273 2.24 -5.98 -9.31
CA VAL A 273 1.49 -4.71 -9.40
C VAL A 273 1.64 -3.99 -10.74
N GLY A 274 2.54 -4.48 -11.59
CA GLY A 274 2.81 -3.92 -12.91
C GLY A 274 3.78 -4.78 -13.72
N LYS A 275 4.07 -4.34 -14.93
CA LYS A 275 5.20 -4.82 -15.74
C LYS A 275 6.04 -3.62 -16.19
N VAL A 276 7.36 -3.79 -16.30
CA VAL A 276 8.31 -2.77 -16.77
C VAL A 276 9.07 -3.30 -17.97
N LEU A 277 9.09 -2.54 -19.07
CA LEU A 277 9.93 -2.81 -20.23
C LEU A 277 11.28 -2.14 -20.03
N LEU A 278 12.30 -2.96 -19.79
CA LEU A 278 13.66 -2.52 -19.50
C LEU A 278 14.57 -2.90 -20.68
N SER A 279 15.39 -1.96 -21.13
CA SER A 279 16.46 -2.17 -22.11
C SER A 279 17.81 -2.23 -21.42
N LEU A 280 18.60 -3.26 -21.66
CA LEU A 280 19.94 -3.42 -21.12
C LEU A 280 20.98 -3.55 -22.22
N LYS A 281 22.09 -2.83 -22.08
CA LYS A 281 23.23 -2.91 -23.00
C LYS A 281 24.52 -2.76 -22.25
N ILE A 282 25.44 -3.69 -22.47
CA ILE A 282 26.77 -3.63 -21.88
C ILE A 282 27.82 -3.17 -22.88
N LEU A 283 28.71 -2.28 -22.43
CA LEU A 283 29.87 -1.76 -23.15
C LEU A 283 31.15 -2.15 -22.40
N PRO A 284 31.70 -3.37 -22.63
CA PRO A 284 32.82 -3.90 -21.85
C PRO A 284 34.08 -3.04 -21.94
N THR A 285 34.41 -2.53 -23.14
CA THR A 285 35.62 -1.74 -23.38
C THR A 285 35.66 -0.46 -22.54
N SER A 286 34.51 0.16 -22.27
CA SER A 286 34.41 1.36 -21.42
C SER A 286 33.96 1.05 -19.99
N GLN A 287 33.75 -0.22 -19.65
CA GLN A 287 33.15 -0.68 -18.39
C GLN A 287 31.85 0.07 -18.05
N ARG A 288 30.96 0.21 -19.05
CA ARG A 288 29.67 0.91 -18.87
C ARG A 288 28.50 -0.03 -19.06
N LEU A 289 27.46 0.19 -18.26
CA LEU A 289 26.16 -0.45 -18.39
C LEU A 289 25.12 0.63 -18.71
N GLU A 290 24.43 0.43 -19.82
CA GLU A 290 23.32 1.25 -20.29
C GLU A 290 22.01 0.58 -19.87
N VAL A 291 21.18 1.30 -19.13
CA VAL A 291 19.87 0.83 -18.63
C VAL A 291 18.80 1.81 -19.09
N GLY A 292 17.98 1.38 -20.04
CA GLY A 292 16.85 2.13 -20.57
C GLY A 292 15.53 1.74 -19.91
N LEU A 293 14.83 2.69 -19.29
CA LEU A 293 13.43 2.51 -18.90
C LEU A 293 12.54 2.96 -20.07
N LEU A 294 11.94 2.00 -20.77
CA LEU A 294 11.15 2.29 -21.96
C LEU A 294 9.67 2.53 -21.60
N LYS A 295 9.02 1.53 -21.00
CA LYS A 295 7.58 1.56 -20.70
C LYS A 295 7.29 0.95 -19.33
N VAL A 296 6.26 1.44 -18.67
CA VAL A 296 5.73 0.87 -17.42
C VAL A 296 4.23 0.65 -17.59
N ARG A 297 3.79 -0.58 -17.37
CA ARG A 297 2.38 -0.98 -17.33
C ARG A 297 1.96 -1.18 -15.87
N THR A 298 0.88 -0.55 -15.43
CA THR A 298 0.33 -0.71 -14.06
C THR A 298 -1.09 -1.25 -14.10
N ALA A 299 -1.59 -1.74 -12.97
CA ALA A 299 -2.99 -2.14 -12.83
C ALA A 299 -3.96 -1.05 -13.33
N HIS A 300 -5.04 -1.48 -13.98
CA HIS A 300 -6.07 -0.60 -14.50
C HIS A 300 -6.68 0.23 -13.36
N SER A 301 -6.85 1.53 -13.61
CA SER A 301 -7.41 2.47 -12.65
C SER A 301 -8.10 3.58 -13.42
N GLU A 302 -9.17 4.14 -12.85
CA GLU A 302 -9.57 5.51 -13.11
C GLU A 302 -8.33 6.39 -12.93
N ILE A 303 -7.83 6.93 -14.04
CA ILE A 303 -6.64 7.79 -14.07
C ILE A 303 -7.11 9.12 -13.51
N SER A 304 -6.65 9.49 -12.31
CA SER A 304 -6.82 10.89 -11.88
C SER A 304 -5.94 11.76 -12.78
N SER A 305 -6.50 12.84 -13.30
CA SER A 305 -5.81 13.73 -14.26
C SER A 305 -4.53 14.39 -13.71
N ASP A 306 -4.30 14.27 -12.40
CA ASP A 306 -3.18 14.86 -11.66
C ASP A 306 -2.10 13.83 -11.24
N ALA A 307 -2.26 12.56 -11.61
CA ALA A 307 -1.28 11.52 -11.28
C ALA A 307 -0.13 11.48 -12.28
N ALA A 308 1.10 11.50 -11.76
CA ALA A 308 2.32 11.32 -12.55
C ALA A 308 3.19 10.20 -11.96
N LEU A 309 3.87 9.47 -12.84
CA LEU A 309 4.84 8.45 -12.48
C LEU A 309 6.26 9.01 -12.59
N CYS A 310 7.12 8.63 -11.65
CA CYS A 310 8.57 8.74 -11.82
C CYS A 310 9.24 7.46 -11.34
N ALA A 311 10.35 7.12 -11.97
CA ALA A 311 11.15 5.98 -11.59
C ALA A 311 12.50 6.40 -11.03
N ARG A 312 13.07 5.54 -10.20
CA ARG A 312 14.46 5.60 -9.76
C ARG A 312 15.16 4.33 -10.20
N ILE A 313 16.19 4.48 -11.02
CA ILE A 313 17.05 3.40 -11.49
C ILE A 313 18.36 3.46 -10.71
N SER A 314 18.75 2.40 -10.04
CA SER A 314 20.04 2.30 -9.36
C SER A 314 20.71 0.98 -9.64
N VAL A 315 22.01 1.01 -9.86
CA VAL A 315 22.84 -0.19 -9.95
C VAL A 315 23.60 -0.35 -8.65
N GLN A 316 23.55 -1.54 -8.09
CA GLN A 316 24.33 -1.94 -6.92
C GLN A 316 25.25 -3.07 -7.34
N CYS A 317 26.55 -2.92 -7.14
CA CYS A 317 27.51 -3.99 -7.35
C CYS A 317 28.17 -4.29 -6.01
N ASN A 318 28.08 -5.54 -5.56
CA ASN A 318 28.49 -5.92 -4.20
C ASN A 318 27.78 -5.07 -3.13
N GLN A 319 28.57 -4.42 -2.27
CA GLN A 319 28.11 -3.49 -1.23
C GLN A 319 28.11 -2.03 -1.71
N SER A 320 28.66 -1.77 -2.91
CA SER A 320 28.80 -0.43 -3.47
C SER A 320 27.55 -0.07 -4.26
N LYS A 321 26.75 0.84 -3.71
CA LYS A 321 25.60 1.41 -4.41
C LYS A 321 26.06 2.55 -5.31
N LEU A 322 25.94 2.36 -6.63
CA LEU A 322 26.24 3.42 -7.59
C LEU A 322 25.19 4.53 -7.51
N ARG A 323 25.56 5.72 -7.99
CA ARG A 323 24.64 6.87 -8.08
C ARG A 323 23.38 6.43 -8.81
N TYR A 324 22.22 6.73 -8.24
CA TYR A 324 20.94 6.45 -8.89
C TYR A 324 20.61 7.52 -9.93
N MET A 325 19.90 7.15 -10.98
CA MET A 325 19.21 8.06 -11.88
C MET A 325 17.76 8.16 -11.46
N LYS A 326 17.21 9.37 -11.46
CA LYS A 326 15.77 9.62 -11.31
C LYS A 326 15.24 10.07 -12.65
N THR A 327 14.12 9.51 -13.08
CA THR A 327 13.49 9.90 -14.34
C THR A 327 12.70 11.20 -14.20
N SER A 328 12.32 11.76 -15.34
CA SER A 328 11.29 12.80 -15.39
C SER A 328 9.94 12.27 -14.89
N ALA A 329 9.07 13.21 -14.51
CA ALA A 329 7.70 12.94 -14.15
C ALA A 329 6.86 12.83 -15.44
N VAL A 330 6.23 11.69 -15.68
CA VAL A 330 5.37 11.47 -16.84
C VAL A 330 3.94 11.27 -16.36
N ALA A 331 2.96 11.90 -17.02
CA ALA A 331 1.55 11.69 -16.71
C ALA A 331 1.21 10.19 -16.73
N ARG A 332 0.45 9.75 -15.73
CA ARG A 332 0.14 8.33 -15.56
C ARG A 332 -0.86 7.87 -16.62
N CYS A 333 -0.50 6.84 -17.37
CA CYS A 333 -1.37 6.10 -18.27
C CYS A 333 -1.38 4.61 -17.90
N LEU A 334 -2.24 3.79 -18.53
CA LEU A 334 -2.21 2.33 -18.38
C LEU A 334 -0.84 1.76 -18.76
N VAL A 335 -0.28 2.29 -19.85
CA VAL A 335 1.11 2.09 -20.28
C VAL A 335 1.77 3.46 -20.38
N THR A 336 2.58 3.79 -19.39
CA THR A 336 3.34 5.05 -19.35
C THR A 336 4.68 4.86 -20.05
N VAL A 337 4.98 5.71 -21.03
CA VAL A 337 6.23 5.67 -21.79
C VAL A 337 7.23 6.66 -21.19
N PHE A 338 8.43 6.18 -20.85
CA PHE A 338 9.52 7.00 -20.33
C PHE A 338 10.60 7.24 -21.40
N ASN A 339 11.04 6.18 -22.08
CA ASN A 339 12.15 6.21 -23.05
C ASN A 339 13.42 6.92 -22.51
N GLU A 340 13.72 6.76 -21.23
CA GLU A 340 14.88 7.37 -20.58
C GLU A 340 16.00 6.36 -20.38
N VAL A 341 17.22 6.74 -20.72
CA VAL A 341 18.39 5.87 -20.66
C VAL A 341 19.41 6.39 -19.64
N ALA A 342 19.81 5.51 -18.73
CA ALA A 342 20.83 5.74 -17.73
C ALA A 342 22.13 5.05 -18.13
N MET A 343 23.25 5.75 -17.98
CA MET A 343 24.59 5.19 -18.17
C MET A 343 25.30 5.08 -16.82
N PHE A 344 25.68 3.85 -16.44
CA PHE A 344 26.40 3.58 -15.20
C PHE A 344 27.83 3.14 -15.53
N SER A 345 28.81 3.83 -14.96
CA SER A 345 30.20 3.35 -14.95
C SER A 345 30.32 2.27 -13.88
N LEU A 346 30.72 1.07 -14.28
CA LEU A 346 30.84 -0.06 -13.39
C LEU A 346 32.26 -0.12 -12.80
N PRO A 347 32.40 -0.36 -11.49
CA PRO A 347 33.70 -0.61 -10.90
C PRO A 347 34.24 -1.98 -11.37
N GLU A 348 35.56 -2.15 -11.43
CA GLU A 348 36.25 -3.40 -11.82
C GLU A 348 35.91 -4.57 -10.88
N PHE A 349 34.74 -5.18 -11.05
CA PHE A 349 34.27 -6.33 -10.28
C PHE A 349 33.42 -7.22 -11.20
N PRO A 350 33.31 -8.53 -10.92
CA PRO A 350 32.53 -9.40 -11.78
C PRO A 350 31.07 -8.93 -11.83
N LEU A 351 30.59 -8.68 -13.05
CA LEU A 351 29.22 -8.25 -13.36
C LEU A 351 28.15 -9.14 -12.73
N GLU A 352 28.51 -10.39 -12.44
CA GLU A 352 27.72 -11.40 -11.75
C GLU A 352 27.22 -10.95 -10.38
N GLN A 353 27.88 -9.97 -9.76
CA GLN A 353 27.54 -9.42 -8.46
C GLN A 353 26.79 -8.08 -8.54
N CYS A 354 26.40 -7.65 -9.75
CA CYS A 354 25.63 -6.44 -9.97
C CYS A 354 24.12 -6.73 -10.02
N LYS A 355 23.35 -5.84 -9.39
CA LYS A 355 21.90 -5.83 -9.36
C LYS A 355 21.39 -4.46 -9.76
N ILE A 356 20.49 -4.42 -10.73
CA ILE A 356 19.75 -3.25 -11.15
C ILE A 356 18.45 -3.22 -10.35
N VAL A 357 18.16 -2.11 -9.69
CA VAL A 357 16.92 -1.89 -8.97
C VAL A 357 16.19 -0.72 -9.61
N VAL A 358 14.97 -0.97 -10.10
CA VAL A 358 14.06 0.04 -10.64
C VAL A 358 12.88 0.18 -9.68
N SER A 359 12.71 1.36 -9.10
CA SER A 359 11.58 1.66 -8.20
C SER A 359 10.66 2.67 -8.86
N VAL A 360 9.39 2.34 -9.04
CA VAL A 360 8.40 3.21 -9.67
C VAL A 360 7.53 3.86 -8.58
N TYR A 361 7.44 5.18 -8.64
CA TYR A 361 6.70 6.00 -7.69
C TYR A 361 5.57 6.74 -8.38
N GLU A 362 4.44 6.82 -7.72
CA GLU A 362 3.36 7.74 -8.03
C GLU A 362 3.50 9.03 -7.22
N MET A 363 3.22 10.15 -7.86
CA MET A 363 3.10 11.46 -7.21
C MET A 363 1.93 12.23 -7.83
N ARG A 364 1.35 13.14 -7.04
CA ARG A 364 0.28 14.03 -7.51
C ARG A 364 0.87 15.39 -7.85
N THR A 365 0.55 15.94 -9.02
CA THR A 365 1.13 17.20 -9.50
C THR A 365 0.63 18.44 -8.77
N ALA A 366 -0.56 18.40 -8.16
CA ALA A 366 -1.20 19.59 -7.56
C ALA A 366 -0.70 19.98 -6.15
N LYS A 367 0.06 19.14 -5.42
CA LYS A 367 0.60 19.48 -4.09
C LYS A 367 1.97 18.83 -3.87
N LYS A 368 2.74 19.31 -2.87
CA LYS A 368 3.89 18.58 -2.28
C LYS A 368 3.42 17.30 -1.58
N SER A 369 2.73 16.42 -2.30
CA SER A 369 2.26 15.14 -1.79
C SER A 369 3.46 14.20 -1.63
N PRO A 370 3.47 13.35 -0.59
CA PRO A 370 4.47 12.30 -0.48
C PRO A 370 4.40 11.39 -1.71
N LYS A 371 5.57 10.94 -2.18
CA LYS A 371 5.64 9.96 -3.27
C LYS A 371 5.22 8.60 -2.72
N HIS A 372 4.30 7.94 -3.41
CA HIS A 372 3.89 6.59 -3.08
C HIS A 372 4.65 5.59 -3.94
N LEU A 373 5.25 4.56 -3.35
CA LEU A 373 5.92 3.51 -4.11
C LEU A 373 4.85 2.58 -4.70
N ILE A 374 4.75 2.51 -6.03
CA ILE A 374 3.88 1.54 -6.70
C ILE A 374 4.50 0.15 -6.58
N GLY A 375 5.79 0.03 -6.91
CA GLY A 375 6.50 -1.23 -6.81
C GLY A 375 7.96 -1.12 -7.23
N GLN A 376 8.65 -2.24 -7.13
CA GLN A 376 10.07 -2.36 -7.40
C GLN A 376 10.35 -3.60 -8.24
N LEU A 377 11.29 -3.44 -9.17
CA LEU A 377 11.90 -4.49 -9.97
C LEU A 377 13.37 -4.59 -9.58
N THR A 378 13.88 -5.81 -9.46
CA THR A 378 15.31 -6.07 -9.29
C THR A 378 15.76 -7.02 -10.38
N VAL A 379 16.72 -6.63 -11.22
CA VAL A 379 17.30 -7.50 -12.24
C VAL A 379 18.77 -7.72 -11.91
N GLY A 380 19.20 -8.97 -11.85
CA GLY A 380 20.60 -9.34 -11.66
C GLY A 380 20.80 -10.83 -11.96
N LYS A 381 22.04 -11.29 -11.86
CA LYS A 381 22.35 -12.72 -11.96
C LYS A 381 21.96 -13.42 -10.64
N GLU A 382 20.69 -13.77 -10.50
CA GLU A 382 20.14 -14.64 -9.45
C GLU A 382 19.38 -15.79 -10.11
N LYS A 383 19.07 -16.89 -9.41
CA LYS A 383 18.33 -18.05 -9.97
C LYS A 383 16.84 -17.74 -10.27
N SER A 384 16.50 -16.62 -10.92
CA SER A 384 15.14 -16.18 -11.24
C SER A 384 14.92 -16.02 -12.76
N SER A 385 13.68 -15.79 -13.20
CA SER A 385 13.36 -15.53 -14.61
C SER A 385 13.99 -14.23 -15.15
N GLU A 386 14.37 -13.31 -14.27
CA GLU A 386 15.06 -12.05 -14.56
C GLU A 386 16.52 -12.30 -14.97
N ASP A 387 17.09 -13.43 -14.56
CA ASP A 387 18.43 -13.91 -14.96
C ASP A 387 18.54 -14.12 -16.46
N LYS A 388 17.44 -14.53 -17.11
CA LYS A 388 17.40 -14.72 -18.56
C LYS A 388 17.70 -13.41 -19.28
N HIS A 389 17.22 -12.27 -18.78
CA HIS A 389 17.52 -10.98 -19.42
C HIS A 389 18.97 -10.58 -19.24
N TRP A 390 19.50 -10.78 -18.03
CA TRP A 390 20.91 -10.52 -17.73
C TRP A 390 21.83 -11.39 -18.59
N SER A 391 21.52 -12.69 -18.69
CA SER A 391 22.24 -13.67 -19.51
C SER A 391 22.22 -13.31 -21.00
N VAL A 392 21.05 -12.98 -21.56
CA VAL A 392 20.95 -12.58 -22.97
C VAL A 392 21.72 -11.29 -23.24
N MET A 393 21.69 -10.32 -22.33
CA MET A 393 22.51 -9.10 -22.42
C MET A 393 24.01 -9.44 -22.44
N MET A 394 24.46 -10.37 -21.58
CA MET A 394 25.86 -10.80 -21.53
C MET A 394 26.30 -11.52 -22.81
N CYS A 395 25.41 -12.25 -23.47
CA CYS A 395 25.67 -12.87 -24.77
C CYS A 395 25.62 -11.87 -25.94
N SER A 396 24.87 -10.77 -25.81
CA SER A 396 24.61 -9.79 -26.89
C SER A 396 25.36 -8.48 -26.65
N VAL A 397 26.69 -8.56 -26.56
CA VAL A 397 27.56 -7.42 -26.22
C VAL A 397 27.36 -6.25 -27.20
N ARG A 398 27.29 -5.02 -26.65
CA ARG A 398 27.05 -3.75 -27.39
C ARG A 398 25.67 -3.61 -28.04
N GLN A 399 24.80 -4.61 -27.96
CA GLN A 399 23.44 -4.52 -28.47
C GLN A 399 22.45 -4.28 -27.31
N PRO A 400 21.47 -3.38 -27.48
CA PRO A 400 20.40 -3.21 -26.51
C PRO A 400 19.39 -4.35 -26.62
N ILE A 401 19.18 -5.03 -25.49
CA ILE A 401 18.16 -6.07 -25.35
C ILE A 401 17.04 -5.51 -24.49
N ALA A 402 15.81 -5.52 -25.00
CA ALA A 402 14.63 -5.07 -24.27
C ALA A 402 13.79 -6.27 -23.83
N LYS A 403 13.38 -6.29 -22.56
CA LYS A 403 12.51 -7.35 -22.00
C LYS A 403 11.54 -6.79 -20.97
N TRP A 404 10.34 -7.36 -20.92
CA TRP A 404 9.37 -7.11 -19.86
C TRP A 404 9.75 -7.85 -18.58
N HIS A 405 9.56 -7.17 -17.45
CA HIS A 405 9.77 -7.72 -16.11
C HIS A 405 8.59 -7.38 -15.21
N GLY A 406 8.34 -8.21 -14.19
CA GLY A 406 7.31 -7.94 -13.20
C GLY A 406 7.69 -6.81 -12.25
N LEU A 407 6.76 -5.91 -11.96
CA LEU A 407 6.90 -4.92 -10.90
C LEU A 407 6.24 -5.49 -9.63
N LEU A 408 6.99 -5.60 -8.55
CA LEU A 408 6.57 -6.29 -7.32
C LEU A 408 6.47 -5.35 -6.11
N ILE A 409 5.59 -5.64 -5.14
CA ILE A 409 5.42 -4.85 -3.90
C ILE A 409 5.39 -5.66 -2.60
#